data_AF-A0A7X9XFI6-F1
#
_entry.id   AF-A0A7X9XFI6-F1
#
_cell.length_a   1.000
_cell.length_b   1.000
_cell.length_c   1.000
_cell.angle_alpha   90.00
_cell.angle_beta   90.00
_cell.angle_gamma   90.00
#
_symmetry.space_group_name_H-M   'P 1'
#
loop_
_entity.id
_entity.type
_entity.pdbx_description
1 polymer ?
#
loop_
_entity_poly.entity_id
_entity_poly.type
_entity_poly.pdbx_seq_one_letter_code
_entity_poly.pdbx_strand_id
1 'polypeptide(L)' 'MGVQLKCPCCNKRAMDVIEAKGSVVMEIKCPQCHKIVKIQYINNQN' A
#
# COMPACT_ATOMS: atom_id res chain seq x y z
N MET A 1 -11.30 -9.69 -4.83
CA MET A 1 -9.87 -9.69 -5.22
C MET A 1 -9.33 -8.31 -4.87
N GLY A 2 -8.28 -8.20 -4.05
CA GLY A 2 -7.79 -6.90 -3.53
C GLY A 2 -6.92 -6.10 -4.51
N VAL A 3 -6.62 -4.85 -4.15
CA VAL A 3 -5.73 -3.96 -4.94
C VAL A 3 -4.29 -4.16 -4.51
N GLN A 4 -3.40 -4.46 -5.45
CA GLN A 4 -1.97 -4.62 -5.18
C GLN A 4 -1.27 -3.25 -5.12
N LEU A 5 -0.63 -2.94 -3.99
CA LEU A 5 0.17 -1.74 -3.83
C LEU A 5 1.66 -2.06 -3.91
N LYS A 6 2.40 -1.17 -4.59
CA LYS A 6 3.85 -1.27 -4.79
C LYS A 6 4.61 -0.40 -3.81
N CYS A 7 5.80 -0.85 -3.43
CA CYS A 7 6.73 -0.08 -2.63
C CYS A 7 7.27 1.09 -3.46
N PRO A 8 7.19 2.34 -2.98
CA PRO A 8 7.72 3.49 -3.71
C PRO A 8 9.25 3.47 -3.84
N CYS A 9 9.95 2.70 -2.99
CA CYS A 9 11.41 2.64 -3.02
C CYS A 9 11.99 1.59 -3.96
N CYS A 10 11.31 0.45 -4.16
CA CYS A 10 11.85 -0.66 -4.95
C CYS A 10 10.90 -1.15 -6.05
N ASN A 11 9.73 -0.53 -6.18
CA ASN A 11 8.69 -0.84 -7.18
C ASN A 11 8.16 -2.30 -7.16
N LYS A 12 8.59 -3.11 -6.19
CA LYS A 12 8.06 -4.45 -5.93
C LYS A 12 6.80 -4.37 -5.08
N ARG A 13 6.01 -5.45 -5.07
CA ARG A 13 4.81 -5.56 -4.23
C ARG A 13 5.14 -5.30 -2.76
N ALA A 14 4.35 -4.44 -2.13
CA ALA A 14 4.45 -4.14 -0.71
C ALA A 14 3.31 -4.80 0.09
N MET A 15 2.08 -4.73 -0.42
CA MET A 15 0.88 -5.29 0.22
C MET A 15 -0.27 -5.40 -0.79
N ASP A 16 -1.35 -6.05 -0.38
CA ASP A 16 -2.65 -5.95 -1.05
C ASP A 16 -3.67 -5.33 -0.10
N VAL A 17 -4.52 -4.47 -0.64
CA VAL A 17 -5.66 -3.91 0.08
C VAL A 17 -6.89 -4.75 -0.25
N ILE A 18 -7.39 -5.49 0.73
CA ILE A 18 -8.62 -6.29 0.60
C ILE A 18 -9.86 -5.42 0.85
N GLU A 19 -9.83 -4.60 1.89
CA GLU A 19 -10.88 -3.64 2.24
C GLU A 19 -10.25 -2.41 2.91
N ALA A 20 -10.65 -1.22 2.49
CA ALA A 20 -10.32 0.04 3.15
C ALA A 20 -11.36 1.10 2.77
N LYS A 21 -11.82 1.91 3.73
CA LYS A 21 -12.82 2.96 3.52
C LYS A 21 -12.13 4.33 3.46
N GLY A 22 -12.43 5.11 2.42
CA GLY A 22 -11.89 6.46 2.25
C GLY A 22 -10.40 6.51 1.91
N SER A 23 -9.72 7.54 2.41
CA SER A 23 -8.28 7.75 2.24
C SER A 23 -7.52 7.23 3.46
N VAL A 24 -6.62 6.27 3.24
CA VAL A 24 -5.78 5.66 4.27
C VAL A 24 -4.32 5.91 3.95
N VAL A 25 -3.57 6.37 4.95
CA VAL A 25 -2.10 6.44 4.89
C VAL A 25 -1.55 5.32 5.75
N MET A 26 -0.75 4.44 5.15
CA MET A 26 -0.17 3.27 5.82
C MET A 26 1.35 3.44 5.88
N GLU A 27 1.91 3.23 7.07
CA GLU A 27 3.35 3.15 7.28
C GLU A 27 3.74 1.68 7.51
N ILE A 28 4.49 1.11 6.57
CA ILE A 28 4.82 -0.32 6.57
C ILE A 28 6.29 -0.54 6.30
N LYS A 29 6.82 -1.63 6.82
CA LYS A 29 8.12 -2.15 6.39
C LYS A 29 7.95 -2.96 5.12
N CYS A 30 8.58 -2.52 4.02
CA CYS A 30 8.51 -3.25 2.76
C CYS A 30 9.19 -4.63 2.91
N PRO A 31 8.51 -5.75 2.56
CA PRO A 31 9.09 -7.09 2.67
C PRO A 31 10.21 -7.37 1.65
N GLN A 32 10.42 -6.47 0.68
CA GLN A 32 11.37 -6.67 -0.42
C GLN A 32 12.65 -5.84 -0.29
N CYS A 33 12.57 -4.60 0.21
CA CYS A 33 13.75 -3.75 0.42
C CYS A 33 13.98 -3.38 1.89
N HIS A 34 13.11 -3.84 2.79
CA HIS A 34 13.17 -3.66 4.25
C HIS A 34 13.15 -2.22 4.75
N LYS A 35 12.94 -1.23 3.87
CA LYS A 35 12.72 0.17 4.22
C LYS A 35 11.31 0.37 4.77
N ILE A 36 11.17 1.27 5.73
CA ILE A 36 9.87 1.78 6.18
C ILE A 36 9.41 2.80 5.15
N VAL A 37 8.20 2.61 4.62
CA VAL A 37 7.62 3.45 3.57
C VAL A 37 6.21 3.87 3.93
N LYS A 38 5.83 5.06 3.49
CA LYS A 38 4.45 5.55 3.55
C LYS A 38 3.78 5.32 2.21
N ILE A 39 2.62 4.67 2.23
CA ILE A 39 1.80 4.42 1.05
C ILE A 39 0.41 5.00 1.31
N GLN A 40 -0.07 5.81 0.37
CA GLN A 40 -1.43 6.35 0.40
C GLN A 40 -2.32 5.49 -0.49
N TYR A 41 -3.46 5.06 0.06
CA TYR A 41 -4.52 4.39 -0.65
C TYR A 41 -5.79 5.23 -0.57
N ILE A 42 -6.38 5.54 -1.72
CA ILE A 42 -7.62 6.32 -1.81
C ILE A 42 -8.66 5.41 -2.47
N ASN A 43 -9.69 5.04 -1.71
CA ASN A 43 -10.82 4.29 -2.24
C ASN A 43 -11.96 5.26 -2.56
N ASN A 44 -12.10 5.65 -3.83
CA ASN A 44 -13.19 6.49 -4.32
C ASN A 44 -14.44 5.65 -4.65
N GLN A 45 -14.87 4.79 -3.73
CA GLN A 45 -16.18 4.14 -3.84
C GLN A 45 -17.25 5.16 -3.45
N ASN A 46 -17.68 5.95 -4.45
CA ASN A 46 -18.95 6.68 -4.44
C ASN A 46 -20.12 5.68 -4.55
#